data_AF-W7T1Z4-F1
#
_entry.id   AF-W7T1Z4-F1
#
_cell.length_a   1.000
_cell.length_b   1.000
_cell.length_c   1.000
_cell.angle_alpha   90.00
_cell.angle_beta   90.00
_cell.angle_gamma   90.00
#
_symmetry.space_group_name_H-M   'P 1'
#
loop_
_entity.id
_entity.type
_entity.pdbx_description
1 polymer ?
#
loop_
_entity_poly.entity_id
_entity_poly.type
_entity_poly.pdbx_seq_one_letter_code
_entity_poly.pdbx_strand_id
1 'polypeptide(L)'
;MAAPVRCAPPENKPTPEERDNCRPWLAQELELLRPTLRAVVVLGAFGWQALLPVLSAACWTVPKPRPKFGHGVEVRLPATDGGAPLTLMGCFHVSPHNTFTGRLTQEMVRDVFRRAMVVADDQE
;
A
#
# COMPACT_ATOMS: atom_id res chain seq x y z
N MET A 1 -3.40 9.50 -4.07
CA MET A 1 -3.64 8.08 -4.40
C MET A 1 -2.72 7.68 -5.53
N ALA A 2 -2.19 6.46 -5.52
CA ALA A 2 -1.27 5.94 -6.53
C ALA A 2 -1.67 4.52 -6.92
N ALA A 3 -1.28 4.09 -8.13
CA ALA A 3 -1.49 2.74 -8.64
C ALA A 3 -0.15 2.11 -9.07
N PRO A 4 0.02 0.78 -8.93
CA PRO A 4 1.24 0.09 -9.35
C PRO A 4 1.55 0.19 -10.85
N VAL A 5 0.51 0.41 -11.67
CA VAL A 5 0.61 0.69 -13.11
C VAL A 5 -0.15 1.97 -13.43
N ARG A 6 0.33 2.75 -14.41
CA ARG A 6 -0.25 4.06 -14.76
C ARG A 6 -1.13 4.05 -16.00
N CYS A 7 -1.02 2.99 -16.81
CA CYS A 7 -1.87 2.74 -17.97
C CYS A 7 -2.91 1.69 -17.60
N ALA A 8 -4.12 1.81 -18.17
CA ALA A 8 -5.17 0.80 -18.02
C ALA A 8 -4.76 -0.48 -18.78
N PRO A 9 -4.54 -1.62 -18.10
CA PRO A 9 -4.15 -2.86 -18.77
C PRO A 9 -5.40 -3.60 -19.28
N PRO A 10 -5.26 -4.45 -20.32
CA PRO A 10 -6.32 -5.34 -20.76
C PRO A 10 -6.91 -6.16 -19.60
N GLU A 11 -8.23 -6.29 -19.57
CA GLU A 11 -8.99 -7.00 -18.52
C GLU A 11 -8.73 -6.52 -17.08
N ASN A 12 -8.10 -5.35 -16.89
CA ASN A 12 -7.63 -4.86 -15.59
C ASN A 12 -6.62 -5.82 -14.90
N LYS A 13 -5.85 -6.58 -15.68
CA LYS A 13 -4.85 -7.54 -15.18
C LYS A 13 -3.44 -7.16 -15.68
N PRO A 14 -2.74 -6.27 -14.97
CA PRO A 14 -1.38 -5.92 -15.34
C PRO A 14 -0.44 -7.13 -15.19
N THR A 15 0.49 -7.26 -16.13
CA THR A 15 1.55 -8.26 -16.08
C THR A 15 2.64 -7.87 -15.07
N PRO A 16 3.47 -8.82 -14.61
CA PRO A 16 4.65 -8.51 -13.81
C PRO A 16 5.63 -7.55 -14.52
N GLU A 17 5.76 -7.66 -15.84
CA GLU A 17 6.60 -6.77 -16.64
C GLU A 17 6.05 -5.34 -16.65
N GLU A 18 4.75 -5.16 -16.89
CA GLU A 18 4.11 -3.84 -16.84
C GLU A 18 4.25 -3.19 -15.46
N ARG A 19 4.08 -3.97 -14.38
CA ARG A 19 4.32 -3.54 -13.00
C ARG A 19 5.77 -3.08 -12.80
N ASP A 20 6.73 -3.84 -13.31
CA ASP A 20 8.14 -3.59 -13.09
C ASP A 20 8.62 -2.37 -13.91
N ASN A 21 8.12 -2.23 -15.13
CA ASN A 21 8.32 -1.05 -15.97
C ASN A 21 7.67 0.21 -15.37
N CYS A 22 6.54 0.08 -14.67
CA CYS A 22 5.90 1.20 -13.98
C CYS A 22 6.53 1.52 -12.61
N ARG A 23 7.32 0.62 -12.02
CA ARG A 23 7.87 0.76 -10.66
C ARG A 23 8.61 2.08 -10.40
N PRO A 24 9.45 2.62 -11.32
CA PRO A 24 10.16 3.87 -11.08
C PRO A 24 9.23 5.05 -10.76
N TRP A 25 8.04 5.09 -11.37
CA TRP A 25 7.05 6.14 -11.11
C TRP A 25 6.47 6.06 -9.70
N LEU A 26 6.23 4.85 -9.19
CA LEU A 26 5.75 4.65 -7.83
C LEU A 26 6.85 4.99 -6.81
N ALA A 27 8.10 4.68 -7.12
CA ALA A 27 9.24 5.05 -6.28
C ALA A 27 9.38 6.57 -6.14
N GLN A 28 9.35 7.30 -7.26
CA GLN A 28 9.43 8.77 -7.26
C GLN A 28 8.26 9.40 -6.48
N GLU A 29 7.04 8.87 -6.62
CA GLU A 29 5.91 9.36 -5.83
C GLU A 29 6.11 9.18 -4.32
N LEU A 30 6.62 8.04 -3.88
CA LEU A 30 6.92 7.82 -2.45
C LEU A 30 8.05 8.73 -1.96
N GLU A 31 9.03 9.00 -2.81
CA GLU A 31 10.14 9.90 -2.50
C GLU A 31 9.64 11.33 -2.26
N LEU A 32 8.72 11.82 -3.10
CA LEU A 32 8.08 13.12 -2.93
C LEU A 32 7.20 13.19 -1.68
N LEU A 33 6.56 12.08 -1.31
CA LEU A 33 5.71 11.99 -0.12
C LEU A 33 6.49 11.74 1.17
N ARG A 34 7.76 11.31 1.09
CA ARG A 34 8.59 10.88 2.21
C ARG A 34 8.58 11.82 3.43
N PRO A 35 8.58 13.16 3.32
CA PRO A 35 8.61 14.04 4.48
C PRO A 35 7.36 13.92 5.38
N THR A 36 6.18 13.72 4.77
CA THR A 36 4.88 13.77 5.46
C THR A 36 4.14 12.43 5.50
N LEU A 37 4.59 11.44 4.73
CA LEU A 37 3.95 10.13 4.69
C LEU A 37 4.10 9.41 6.04
N ARG A 38 2.96 8.95 6.58
CA ARG A 38 2.87 8.19 7.85
C ARG A 38 2.10 6.89 7.72
N ALA A 39 1.08 6.86 6.85
CA ALA A 39 0.24 5.70 6.62
C ALA A 39 0.06 5.45 5.11
N VAL A 40 0.04 4.18 4.71
CA VAL A 40 -0.34 3.74 3.37
C VAL A 40 -1.35 2.61 3.47
N VAL A 41 -2.54 2.83 2.91
CA VAL A 41 -3.55 1.78 2.72
C VAL A 41 -3.36 1.17 1.33
N VAL A 42 -3.17 -0.14 1.28
CA VAL A 42 -2.95 -0.88 0.04
C VAL A 42 -4.17 -1.71 -0.31
N LEU A 43 -4.71 -1.45 -1.51
CA LEU A 43 -5.90 -2.13 -2.02
C LEU A 43 -5.52 -3.37 -2.83
N GLY A 44 -5.65 -4.55 -2.21
CA GLY A 44 -5.44 -5.84 -2.85
C GLY A 44 -3.99 -6.37 -2.80
N ALA A 45 -3.86 -7.68 -3.00
CA ALA A 45 -2.59 -8.39 -2.92
C ALA A 45 -1.57 -7.96 -3.98
N PHE A 46 -2.05 -7.58 -5.17
CA PHE A 46 -1.16 -7.11 -6.25
C PHE A 46 -0.46 -5.80 -5.87
N GLY A 47 -1.20 -4.82 -5.35
CA GLY A 47 -0.62 -3.57 -4.84
C GLY A 47 0.36 -3.82 -3.70
N TRP A 48 0.04 -4.77 -2.81
CA TRP A 48 0.91 -5.15 -1.70
C TRP A 48 2.25 -5.68 -2.20
N GLN A 49 2.22 -6.62 -3.15
CA GLN A 49 3.42 -7.18 -3.75
C GLN A 49 4.22 -6.15 -4.55
N ALA A 50 3.56 -5.22 -5.23
CA ALA A 50 4.22 -4.17 -6.01
C ALA A 50 4.91 -3.11 -5.13
N LEU A 51 4.32 -2.78 -3.99
CA LEU A 51 4.83 -1.74 -3.10
C LEU A 51 6.01 -2.19 -2.23
N LEU A 52 6.03 -3.45 -1.75
CA LEU A 52 7.09 -3.92 -0.84
C LEU A 52 8.52 -3.76 -1.38
N PRO A 53 8.83 -4.07 -2.67
CA PRO A 53 10.15 -3.82 -3.23
C PRO A 53 10.51 -2.32 -3.28
N VAL A 54 9.53 -1.46 -3.55
CA VAL A 54 9.74 0.00 -3.57
C VAL A 54 10.09 0.50 -2.17
N LEU A 55 9.34 0.06 -1.15
CA LEU A 55 9.63 0.41 0.24
C LEU A 55 10.98 -0.13 0.72
N SER A 56 11.36 -1.34 0.29
CA SER A 56 12.65 -1.95 0.64
C SER A 56 13.85 -1.21 0.04
N ALA A 57 13.66 -0.56 -1.11
CA ALA A 57 14.68 0.25 -1.77
C ALA A 57 14.66 1.72 -1.30
N ALA A 58 13.58 2.13 -0.62
CA ALA A 58 13.43 3.44 -0.01
C ALA A 58 13.94 3.45 1.44
N CYS A 59 13.59 4.49 2.19
CA CYS A 59 14.08 4.73 3.54
C CYS A 59 13.29 3.99 4.65
N TRP A 60 12.78 2.78 4.39
CA TRP A 60 12.04 1.98 5.36
C TRP A 60 12.49 0.52 5.42
N THR A 61 12.54 -0.02 6.64
CA THR A 61 12.91 -1.43 6.86
C THR A 61 11.71 -2.34 6.65
N VAL A 62 11.73 -3.12 5.57
CA VAL A 62 10.74 -4.19 5.34
C VAL A 62 11.22 -5.49 6.00
N PRO A 63 10.43 -6.13 6.88
CA PRO A 63 10.86 -7.33 7.59
C PRO A 63 11.06 -8.53 6.66
N LYS A 64 11.91 -9.45 7.10
CA LYS A 64 12.14 -10.77 6.47
C LYS A 64 11.73 -11.85 7.48
N PRO A 65 10.80 -12.78 7.13
CA PRO A 65 10.09 -12.89 5.86
C PRO A 65 9.15 -11.70 5.58
N ARG A 66 8.89 -11.43 4.29
CA ARG A 66 7.98 -10.35 3.88
C ARG A 66 6.59 -10.55 4.49
N PRO A 67 5.93 -9.48 4.95
CA PRO A 67 4.62 -9.61 5.56
C PRO A 67 3.60 -10.06 4.51
N LYS A 68 2.70 -10.96 4.93
CA LYS A 68 1.63 -11.48 4.07
C LYS A 68 0.51 -10.45 3.95
N PHE A 69 -0.11 -10.37 2.78
CA PHE A 69 -1.28 -9.54 2.57
C PHE A 69 -2.51 -10.13 3.26
N GLY A 70 -3.34 -9.26 3.84
CA GLY A 70 -4.68 -9.57 4.34
C GLY A 70 -5.45 -8.27 4.57
N HIS A 71 -6.78 -8.33 4.60
CA HIS A 71 -7.60 -7.19 5.00
C HIS A 71 -7.41 -6.91 6.50
N GLY A 72 -7.20 -5.65 6.87
CA GLY A 72 -6.94 -5.22 8.24
C GLY A 72 -5.52 -5.53 8.73
N VAL A 73 -4.65 -6.13 7.92
CA VAL A 73 -3.25 -6.34 8.30
C VAL A 73 -2.56 -4.98 8.42
N GLU A 74 -1.90 -4.73 9.55
CA GLU A 74 -1.13 -3.53 9.82
C GLU A 74 0.33 -3.90 10.07
N VAL A 75 1.26 -3.19 9.43
CA VAL A 75 2.71 -3.42 9.55
C VAL A 75 3.40 -2.07 9.72
N ARG A 76 4.02 -1.86 10.88
CA ARG A 76 4.86 -0.68 11.14
C ARG A 76 6.27 -0.93 10.61
N LEU A 77 6.75 -0.04 9.76
CA LEU A 77 8.06 -0.09 9.10
C LEU A 77 8.94 1.03 9.66
N PRO A 78 10.00 0.71 10.44
CA PRO A 78 10.95 1.70 10.93
C PRO A 78 11.65 2.42 9.77
N ALA A 79 11.84 3.73 9.90
CA ALA A 79 12.67 4.49 8.98
C ALA A 79 14.15 4.15 9.17
N THR A 80 14.93 4.23 8.09
CA THR A 80 16.38 3.97 8.11
C THR A 80 17.22 5.26 8.07
N ASP A 81 16.60 6.39 7.82
CA ASP A 81 17.20 7.72 7.63
C ASP A 81 16.92 8.67 8.81
N GLY A 82 16.43 8.15 9.94
CA GLY A 82 16.05 8.94 11.11
C GLY A 82 14.72 9.68 10.99
N GLY A 83 13.98 9.54 9.89
CA GLY A 83 12.64 10.11 9.75
C GLY A 83 11.54 9.30 10.44
N ALA A 84 10.28 9.68 10.20
CA ALA A 84 9.14 9.00 10.78
C ALA A 84 8.94 7.57 10.24
N PRO A 85 8.50 6.61 11.09
CA PRO A 85 8.11 5.28 10.63
C PRO A 85 6.89 5.36 9.71
N LEU A 86 6.74 4.35 8.85
CA LEU A 86 5.59 4.20 7.97
C LEU A 86 4.73 3.03 8.42
N THR A 87 3.42 3.23 8.53
CA THR A 87 2.49 2.13 8.78
C THR A 87 1.81 1.72 7.49
N LEU A 88 1.96 0.46 7.13
CA LEU A 88 1.36 -0.17 5.97
C LEU A 88 0.10 -0.94 6.38
N MET A 89 -1.02 -0.70 5.70
CA MET A 89 -2.29 -1.36 5.99
C MET A 89 -2.83 -2.08 4.76
N GLY A 90 -3.23 -3.33 4.91
CA GLY A 90 -3.85 -4.12 3.86
C GLY A 90 -5.37 -3.95 3.86
N CYS A 91 -5.95 -3.72 2.69
CA CYS A 91 -7.39 -3.72 2.50
C CYS A 91 -7.71 -4.53 1.23
N PHE A 92 -8.75 -5.36 1.25
CA PHE A 92 -9.22 -5.99 0.02
C PHE A 92 -9.57 -4.93 -1.02
N HIS A 93 -9.33 -5.27 -2.29
CA HIS A 93 -9.61 -4.36 -3.39
C HIS A 93 -11.12 -4.12 -3.50
N VAL A 94 -11.52 -2.88 -3.77
CA VAL A 94 -12.93 -2.48 -3.95
C VAL A 94 -13.49 -2.88 -5.33
N SER A 95 -13.21 -4.11 -5.78
CA SER A 95 -13.74 -4.64 -7.04
C SER A 95 -15.18 -5.14 -6.86
N PRO A 96 -15.99 -5.18 -7.94
CA PRO A 96 -17.32 -5.77 -7.91
C PRO A 96 -17.34 -7.19 -7.35
N HIS A 97 -16.31 -8.00 -7.67
CA HIS A 97 -16.18 -9.35 -7.12
C HIS A 97 -16.14 -9.38 -5.59
N ASN A 98 -15.46 -8.43 -4.94
CA ASN A 98 -15.40 -8.39 -3.47
C ASN A 98 -16.62 -7.73 -2.85
N THR A 99 -17.15 -6.68 -3.48
CA THR A 99 -18.24 -5.87 -2.90
C THR A 99 -19.61 -6.51 -3.10
N PHE A 100 -19.91 -7.06 -4.29
CA PHE A 100 -21.22 -7.66 -4.57
C PHE A 100 -21.41 -9.02 -3.89
N THR A 101 -20.32 -9.72 -3.57
CA THR A 101 -20.37 -10.99 -2.83
C THR A 101 -20.38 -10.80 -1.31
N GLY A 102 -20.26 -9.57 -0.82
CA GLY A 102 -20.17 -9.29 0.61
C GLY A 102 -18.82 -9.63 1.25
N ARG A 103 -17.84 -10.11 0.48
CA ARG A 103 -16.48 -10.37 0.96
C ARG A 103 -15.79 -9.10 1.49
N LEU A 104 -16.19 -7.94 1.01
CA LEU A 104 -15.77 -6.64 1.50
C LEU A 104 -17.00 -5.73 1.62
N THR A 105 -17.29 -5.28 2.84
CA THR A 105 -18.37 -4.32 3.10
C THR A 105 -17.83 -2.89 3.13
N GLN A 106 -18.72 -1.89 3.00
CA GLN A 106 -18.33 -0.49 3.16
C GLN A 106 -17.81 -0.18 4.57
N GLU A 107 -18.36 -0.82 5.60
CA GLU A 107 -17.93 -0.64 6.99
C GLU A 107 -16.49 -1.11 7.19
N MET A 108 -16.15 -2.30 6.67
CA MET A 108 -14.79 -2.82 6.69
C MET A 108 -13.78 -1.88 6.01
N VAL A 109 -14.16 -1.28 4.88
CA VAL A 109 -13.30 -0.27 4.22
C VAL A 109 -13.15 0.95 5.12
N ARG A 110 -14.25 1.48 5.66
CA ARG A 110 -14.22 2.65 6.56
C ARG A 110 -13.35 2.40 7.78
N ASP A 111 -13.37 1.20 8.36
CA ASP A 111 -12.55 0.86 9.53
C ASP A 111 -11.06 0.97 9.23
N VAL A 112 -10.60 0.44 8.09
CA VAL A 112 -9.20 0.56 7.68
C VAL A 112 -8.81 2.02 7.46
N PHE A 113 -9.66 2.82 6.81
CA PHE A 113 -9.38 4.24 6.60
C PHE A 113 -9.42 5.05 7.90
N ARG A 114 -10.34 4.76 8.83
CA ARG A 114 -10.34 5.38 10.17
C ARG A 114 -9.05 5.08 10.91
N ARG A 115 -8.59 3.83 10.87
CA ARG A 115 -7.30 3.46 11.45
C ARG A 115 -6.13 4.20 10.79
N ALA A 116 -6.15 4.34 9.46
CA ALA A 116 -5.14 5.10 8.74
C ALA A 116 -5.12 6.60 9.12
N MET A 117 -6.28 7.22 9.37
CA MET A 117 -6.36 8.61 9.84
C MET A 117 -5.71 8.76 11.22
N VAL A 118 -6.06 7.90 12.18
CA VAL A 118 -5.45 7.93 13.52
C VAL A 118 -3.92 7.84 13.43
N VAL A 119 -3.41 6.91 12.61
CA VAL A 119 -1.96 6.75 12.45
C VAL A 119 -1.30 7.91 11.70
N ALA A 120 -2.03 8.60 10.82
CA ALA A 120 -1.51 9.78 10.14
C ALA A 120 -1.46 11.01 11.05
N ASP A 121 -2.40 11.10 11.99
CA ASP A 121 -2.56 12.21 12.93
C ASP A 121 -1.72 12.06 14.21
N ASP A 122 -1.31 10.85 14.59
CA ASP A 122 -0.35 10.57 15.68
C ASP A 122 1.05 11.11 15.31
N GLN A 123 1.21 12.43 15.40
CA GLN A 123 2.46 13.18 15.34
C GLN A 123 2.91 13.45 16.77
N GLU A 124 3.55 12.46 17.41
CA GLU A 124 4.29 12.65 18.67
C GLU A 124 5.78 12.81 18.38
#